data_AF-O67369-F1
#
_entry.id   AF-O67369-F1
#
_cell.length_a   1.000
_cell.length_b   1.000
_cell.length_c   1.000
_cell.angle_alpha   90.00
_cell.angle_beta   90.00
_cell.angle_gamma   90.00
#
_symmetry.space_group_name_H-M   'P 1'
#
loop_
_entity.id
_entity.type
_entity.pdbx_description
1 polymer ?
#
loop_
_entity_poly.entity_id
_entity_poly.type
_entity_poly.pdbx_seq_one_letter_code
_entity_poly.pdbx_strand_id
1 'polypeptide(L)'
;MGKVIQFPFGEEPEKKEEKELKTEPLTEEDFNQVIEVFKKDLKTLYPSQVKDILGVIGLGEKYGDEKFVVGLLMWEHYKHSHPLVSSFVAVLKGDKLEKISFLEAKNNYWDWKLMVKTYKDKFHTEELMRGLFELKERFEKGEI
;
A
#
# COMPACT_ATOMS: atom_id res chain seq x y z
N MET A 1 -28.60 -4.13 51.54
CA MET A 1 -27.22 -4.58 51.30
C MET A 1 -27.24 -5.62 50.20
N GLY A 2 -26.89 -5.24 48.97
CA GLY A 2 -26.71 -6.18 47.85
C GLY A 2 -25.21 -6.35 47.61
N LYS A 3 -24.74 -7.60 47.53
CA LYS A 3 -23.34 -7.92 47.20
C LYS A 3 -23.11 -7.65 45.71
N VAL A 4 -22.24 -6.68 45.41
CA VAL A 4 -21.60 -6.55 44.09
C VAL A 4 -20.42 -7.52 44.05
N ILE A 5 -20.43 -8.45 43.10
CA ILE A 5 -19.31 -9.34 42.81
C ILE A 5 -18.48 -8.66 41.72
N GLN A 6 -17.25 -8.25 42.05
CA GLN A 6 -16.26 -7.81 41.08
C GLN A 6 -15.48 -9.04 40.57
N PHE A 7 -15.43 -9.21 39.25
CA PHE A 7 -14.59 -10.21 38.59
C PHE A 7 -13.17 -9.66 38.42
N PRO A 8 -12.12 -10.43 38.75
CA PRO A 8 -10.74 -10.07 38.42
C PRO A 8 -10.42 -10.54 37.00
N PHE A 9 -10.78 -9.74 36.00
CA PHE A 9 -10.31 -9.86 34.62
C PHE A 9 -10.15 -8.45 34.07
N GLY A 10 -9.01 -7.99 33.57
CA GLY A 10 -7.69 -8.57 33.45
C GLY A 10 -6.69 -7.42 33.49
N GLU A 11 -5.42 -7.81 33.53
CA GLU A 11 -4.23 -6.96 33.55
C GLU A 11 -4.41 -5.66 32.74
N GLU A 12 -4.05 -4.53 33.38
CA GLU A 12 -3.79 -3.28 32.67
C GLU A 12 -2.90 -3.60 31.46
N PRO A 13 -3.23 -3.13 30.25
CA PRO A 13 -2.35 -3.36 29.11
C PRO A 13 -1.00 -2.74 29.46
N GLU A 14 0.04 -3.58 29.57
CA GLU A 14 1.42 -3.13 29.57
C GLU A 14 1.56 -2.10 28.46
N LYS A 15 1.94 -0.87 28.83
CA LYS A 15 2.41 0.14 27.88
C LYS A 15 3.60 -0.47 27.15
N LYS A 16 3.35 -1.15 26.03
CA LYS A 16 4.39 -1.50 25.08
C LYS A 16 5.02 -0.19 24.66
N GLU A 17 6.30 -0.01 24.97
CA GLU A 17 7.14 0.96 24.29
C GLU A 17 6.92 0.78 22.78
N GLU A 18 6.33 1.79 22.14
CA GLU A 18 6.24 1.84 20.68
C GLU A 18 7.67 1.81 20.17
N LYS A 19 8.11 0.67 19.65
CA LYS A 19 9.40 0.58 18.96
C LYS A 19 9.32 1.55 17.79
N GLU A 20 10.12 2.61 17.82
CA GLU A 20 10.32 3.47 16.66
C GLU A 20 10.75 2.60 15.48
N LEU A 21 9.89 2.54 14.45
CA LEU A 21 10.18 1.77 13.24
C LEU A 21 11.34 2.45 12.50
N LYS A 22 12.36 1.67 12.14
CA LYS A 22 13.53 2.15 11.39
C LYS A 22 13.23 2.19 9.89
N THR A 23 12.26 3.00 9.49
CA THR A 23 11.91 3.24 8.09
C THR A 23 12.50 4.53 7.57
N GLU A 24 12.70 4.58 6.25
CA GLU A 24 13.05 5.82 5.54
C GLU A 24 12.00 6.08 4.45
N PRO A 25 11.60 7.34 4.21
CA PRO A 25 10.69 7.66 3.12
C PRO A 25 11.32 7.32 1.76
N LEU A 26 10.49 6.91 0.79
CA LEU A 26 10.95 6.66 -0.58
C LEU A 26 11.32 7.96 -1.29
N THR A 27 12.42 7.92 -2.04
CA THR A 27 12.90 9.02 -2.89
C THR A 27 12.26 8.98 -4.27
N GLU A 28 12.49 10.00 -5.08
CA GLU A 28 12.10 10.00 -6.50
C GLU A 28 12.75 8.84 -7.29
N GLU A 29 14.00 8.51 -6.97
CA GLU A 29 14.71 7.36 -7.56
C GLU A 29 14.03 6.04 -7.20
N ASP A 30 13.53 5.91 -5.96
CA ASP A 30 12.78 4.74 -5.54
C ASP A 30 11.47 4.58 -6.33
N PHE A 31 10.74 5.68 -6.57
CA PHE A 31 9.53 5.65 -7.39
C PHE A 31 9.80 5.33 -8.86
N ASN A 32 10.90 5.84 -9.42
CA ASN A 32 11.35 5.47 -10.76
C ASN A 32 11.60 3.96 -10.86
N GLN A 33 12.23 3.36 -9.85
CA GLN A 33 12.40 1.91 -9.79
C GLN A 33 11.06 1.17 -9.68
N VAL A 34 10.12 1.67 -8.87
CA VAL A 34 8.76 1.09 -8.75
C VAL A 34 8.04 1.08 -10.10
N ILE A 35 8.13 2.17 -10.87
CA ILE A 35 7.53 2.27 -12.20
C ILE A 35 8.10 1.22 -13.15
N GLU A 36 9.43 1.03 -13.17
CA GLU A 36 10.06 0.03 -14.03
C GLU A 36 9.69 -1.41 -13.62
N VAL A 37 9.63 -1.69 -12.31
CA VAL A 37 9.13 -2.97 -11.80
C VAL A 37 7.67 -3.19 -12.21
N PHE A 38 6.82 -2.18 -12.11
CA PHE A 38 5.42 -2.26 -12.53
C PHE A 38 5.27 -2.50 -14.03
N LYS A 39 6.01 -1.79 -14.88
CA LYS A 39 5.98 -2.00 -16.35
C LYS A 39 6.28 -3.46 -16.72
N LYS A 40 7.21 -4.09 -16.01
CA LYS A 40 7.61 -5.49 -16.22
C LYS A 40 6.62 -6.48 -15.61
N ASP A 41 6.33 -6.34 -14.32
CA ASP A 41 5.66 -7.36 -13.54
C ASP A 41 4.13 -7.29 -13.68
N LEU A 42 3.54 -6.09 -13.83
CA LEU A 42 2.08 -5.97 -14.00
C LEU A 42 1.58 -6.51 -15.34
N LYS A 43 2.37 -6.37 -16.41
CA LYS A 43 2.05 -7.01 -17.71
C LYS A 43 2.08 -8.53 -17.60
N THR A 44 2.91 -9.07 -16.71
CA THR A 44 2.98 -10.52 -16.45
C THR A 44 1.81 -10.99 -15.58
N LEU A 45 1.42 -10.21 -14.57
CA LEU A 45 0.30 -10.53 -13.67
C LEU A 45 -1.06 -10.33 -14.35
N TYR A 46 -1.19 -9.36 -15.25
CA TYR A 46 -2.45 -8.97 -15.89
C TYR A 46 -2.32 -8.84 -17.42
N PRO A 47 -1.89 -9.90 -18.13
CA PRO A 47 -1.48 -9.84 -19.55
C PRO A 47 -2.61 -9.48 -20.51
N SER A 48 -3.87 -9.74 -20.15
CA SER A 48 -5.03 -9.41 -20.97
C SER A 48 -5.64 -8.04 -20.65
N GLN A 49 -5.11 -7.34 -19.65
CA GLN A 49 -5.66 -6.09 -19.15
C GLN A 49 -4.68 -4.94 -19.35
N VAL A 50 -3.45 -5.07 -18.84
CA VAL A 50 -2.46 -3.99 -18.81
C VAL A 50 -1.71 -3.91 -20.14
N LYS A 51 -1.93 -2.83 -20.88
CA LYS A 51 -1.18 -2.48 -22.10
C LYS A 51 0.11 -1.74 -21.75
N ASP A 52 0.03 -0.73 -20.89
CA ASP A 52 1.20 -0.01 -20.41
C ASP A 52 1.01 0.65 -19.05
N ILE A 53 2.12 0.99 -18.38
CA ILE A 53 2.13 1.75 -17.14
C ILE A 53 2.68 3.14 -17.44
N LEU A 54 1.88 4.17 -17.17
CA LEU A 54 2.18 5.54 -17.53
C LEU A 54 2.86 6.32 -16.39
N GLY A 55 2.50 6.03 -15.15
CA GLY A 55 3.09 6.71 -14.00
C GLY A 55 2.49 6.28 -12.67
N VAL A 56 3.16 6.70 -11.60
CA VAL A 56 2.75 6.49 -10.22
C VAL A 56 2.87 7.82 -9.49
N ILE A 57 1.85 8.15 -8.70
CA ILE A 57 1.95 9.15 -7.63
C ILE A 57 1.62 8.43 -6.33
N GLY A 58 2.45 8.61 -5.31
CA GLY A 58 2.28 7.84 -4.09
C GLY A 58 3.18 8.25 -2.96
N LEU A 59 3.08 7.45 -1.91
CA LEU A 59 3.88 7.51 -0.70
C LEU A 59 4.45 6.12 -0.45
N GLY A 60 5.53 6.06 0.29
CA GLY A 60 6.04 4.78 0.72
C GLY A 60 7.23 4.91 1.62
N GLU A 61 7.63 3.77 2.13
CA GLU A 61 8.75 3.62 3.03
C GLU A 61 9.62 2.44 2.59
N LYS A 62 10.92 2.51 2.91
CA LYS A 62 11.85 1.39 2.79
C LYS A 62 12.28 0.90 4.18
N TYR A 63 12.43 -0.41 4.30
CA TYR A 63 12.89 -1.12 5.48
C TYR A 63 13.81 -2.27 5.04
N GLY A 64 15.13 -2.07 5.12
CA GLY A 64 16.09 -3.03 4.57
C GLY A 64 15.99 -3.12 3.04
N ASP A 65 15.73 -4.32 2.50
CA ASP A 65 15.53 -4.55 1.06
C ASP A 65 14.05 -4.47 0.62
N GLU A 66 13.14 -4.23 1.55
CA GLU A 66 11.71 -4.14 1.30
C GLU A 66 11.27 -2.68 1.13
N LYS A 67 10.37 -2.44 0.19
CA LYS A 67 9.67 -1.16 0.00
C LYS A 67 8.18 -1.39 0.11
N PHE A 68 7.51 -0.65 0.99
CA PHE A 68 6.05 -0.62 1.07
C PHE A 68 5.55 0.66 0.39
N VAL A 69 4.77 0.49 -0.66
CA VAL A 69 4.33 1.58 -1.53
C VAL A 69 2.81 1.62 -1.57
N VAL A 70 2.25 2.81 -1.43
CA VAL A 70 0.83 3.09 -1.65
C VAL A 70 0.70 4.25 -2.62
N GLY A 71 -0.30 4.23 -3.47
CA GLY A 71 -0.49 5.34 -4.39
C GLY A 71 -1.58 5.14 -5.41
N LEU A 72 -1.59 6.04 -6.37
CA LEU A 72 -2.39 5.97 -7.59
C LEU A 72 -1.48 5.54 -8.73
N LEU A 73 -1.87 4.47 -9.41
CA LEU A 73 -1.22 3.96 -10.61
C LEU A 73 -2.03 4.41 -11.82
N MET A 74 -1.38 5.10 -12.77
CA MET A 74 -1.97 5.42 -14.07
C MET A 74 -1.49 4.41 -15.12
N TRP A 75 -2.42 3.79 -15.83
CA TRP A 75 -2.14 2.68 -16.73
C TRP A 75 -3.10 2.59 -17.91
N GLU A 76 -2.64 2.03 -19.02
CA GLU A 76 -3.46 1.79 -20.20
C GLU A 76 -4.06 0.39 -20.17
N HIS A 77 -5.36 0.27 -20.45
CA HIS A 77 -6.04 -1.01 -20.59
C HIS A 77 -6.30 -1.36 -22.05
N TYR A 78 -6.09 -2.62 -22.47
CA TYR A 78 -6.26 -3.04 -23.87
C TYR A 78 -7.66 -2.77 -24.46
N LYS A 79 -8.70 -2.73 -23.62
CA LYS A 79 -10.10 -2.51 -24.01
C LYS A 79 -10.63 -1.09 -23.76
N HIS A 80 -9.81 -0.17 -23.22
CA HIS A 80 -10.22 1.20 -22.96
C HIS A 80 -9.38 2.17 -23.80
N SER A 81 -10.01 3.20 -24.35
CA SER A 81 -9.34 4.24 -25.14
C SER A 81 -8.60 5.28 -24.29
N HIS A 82 -8.92 5.36 -22.99
CA HIS A 82 -8.33 6.30 -22.05
C HIS A 82 -7.58 5.57 -20.94
N PRO A 83 -6.50 6.16 -20.40
CA PRO A 83 -5.85 5.65 -19.22
C PRO A 83 -6.82 5.49 -18.05
N LEU A 84 -6.58 4.45 -17.26
CA LEU A 84 -7.25 4.19 -16.00
C LEU A 84 -6.33 4.59 -14.84
N VAL A 85 -6.94 4.97 -13.72
CA VAL A 85 -6.24 5.23 -12.46
C VAL A 85 -6.78 4.27 -11.42
N SER A 86 -5.87 3.56 -10.74
CA SER A 86 -6.21 2.59 -9.69
C SER A 86 -5.43 2.90 -8.43
N SER A 87 -6.08 2.83 -7.27
CA SER A 87 -5.38 2.93 -5.99
C SER A 87 -4.75 1.58 -5.67
N PHE A 88 -3.52 1.57 -5.19
CA PHE A 88 -2.81 0.33 -4.92
C PHE A 88 -2.06 0.34 -3.59
N VAL A 89 -1.80 -0.87 -3.10
CA VAL A 89 -0.78 -1.19 -2.09
C VAL A 89 0.15 -2.22 -2.70
N ALA A 90 1.46 -1.98 -2.63
CA ALA A 90 2.47 -2.87 -3.16
C ALA A 90 3.61 -3.06 -2.16
N VAL A 91 4.20 -4.25 -2.20
CA VAL A 91 5.47 -4.54 -1.54
C VAL A 91 6.45 -4.99 -2.59
N LEU A 92 7.59 -4.31 -2.66
CA LEU A 92 8.73 -4.71 -3.48
C LEU A 92 9.80 -5.27 -2.56
N LYS A 93 10.53 -6.26 -3.06
CA LYS A 93 11.72 -6.81 -2.41
C LYS A 93 12.86 -6.80 -3.41
N GLY A 94 13.85 -5.94 -3.19
CA GLY A 94 14.88 -5.65 -4.18
C GLY A 94 14.30 -5.04 -5.46
N ASP A 95 14.45 -5.74 -6.59
CA ASP A 95 14.04 -5.34 -7.94
C ASP A 95 12.78 -6.06 -8.45
N LYS A 96 11.99 -6.65 -7.53
CA LYS A 96 10.82 -7.46 -7.87
C LYS A 96 9.56 -7.02 -7.13
N LEU A 97 8.42 -7.14 -7.80
CA LEU A 97 7.12 -7.02 -7.18
C LEU A 97 6.81 -8.30 -6.39
N GLU A 98 6.80 -8.22 -5.07
CA GLU A 98 6.43 -9.36 -4.22
C GLU A 98 4.90 -9.48 -4.10
N LYS A 99 4.24 -8.36 -3.81
CA LYS A 99 2.79 -8.29 -3.58
C LYS A 99 2.23 -7.01 -4.16
N ILE A 100 1.04 -7.10 -4.73
CA ILE A 100 0.24 -5.95 -5.12
C ILE A 100 -1.24 -6.24 -4.92
N SER A 101 -1.97 -5.24 -4.45
CA SER A 101 -3.42 -5.22 -4.38
C SER A 101 -3.93 -3.88 -4.88
N PHE A 102 -4.93 -3.89 -5.74
CA PHE A 102 -5.70 -2.73 -6.15
C PHE A 102 -6.94 -2.60 -5.26
N LEU A 103 -7.17 -1.44 -4.64
CA LEU A 103 -8.25 -1.27 -3.68
C LEU A 103 -9.63 -1.43 -4.33
N GLU A 104 -9.77 -1.03 -5.59
CA GLU A 104 -11.01 -1.07 -6.35
C GLU A 104 -11.27 -2.43 -7.02
N ALA A 105 -10.28 -3.33 -7.07
CA ALA A 105 -10.43 -4.61 -7.75
C ALA A 105 -11.23 -5.61 -6.91
N LYS A 106 -12.20 -6.27 -7.54
CA LYS A 106 -12.99 -7.34 -6.90
C LYS A 106 -12.16 -8.57 -6.58
N ASN A 107 -11.18 -8.88 -7.44
CA ASN A 107 -10.31 -10.04 -7.33
C ASN A 107 -8.86 -9.56 -7.39
N ASN A 108 -8.23 -9.47 -6.22
CA ASN A 108 -6.79 -9.24 -6.11
C ASN A 108 -6.06 -10.54 -5.84
N TYR A 109 -4.79 -10.62 -6.25
CA TYR A 109 -3.89 -11.68 -5.80
C TYR A 109 -3.66 -11.63 -4.28
N TRP A 110 -3.69 -10.43 -3.70
CA TRP A 110 -3.48 -10.18 -2.28
C TRP A 110 -4.57 -9.29 -1.71
N ASP A 111 -5.03 -9.56 -0.49
CA ASP A 111 -5.93 -8.67 0.24
C ASP A 111 -5.13 -7.51 0.84
N TRP A 112 -5.45 -6.27 0.46
CA TRP A 112 -4.72 -5.09 0.95
C TRP A 112 -4.82 -4.91 2.48
N LYS A 113 -5.94 -5.28 3.12
CA LYS A 113 -6.10 -5.20 4.58
C LYS A 113 -5.16 -6.20 5.26
N LEU A 114 -5.03 -7.40 4.66
CA LEU A 114 -4.07 -8.39 5.12
C LEU A 114 -2.63 -7.89 4.93
N MET A 115 -2.31 -7.25 3.81
CA MET A 115 -0.99 -6.65 3.58
C MET A 115 -0.68 -5.59 4.66
N VAL A 116 -1.56 -4.61 4.88
CA VAL A 116 -1.40 -3.58 5.92
C VAL A 116 -1.16 -4.23 7.29
N LYS A 117 -2.00 -5.20 7.68
CA LYS A 117 -1.83 -5.91 8.95
C LYS A 117 -0.52 -6.70 9.05
N THR A 118 -0.04 -7.26 7.95
CA THR A 118 1.19 -8.08 7.91
C THR A 118 2.45 -7.23 8.06
N TYR A 119 2.43 -6.01 7.51
CA TYR A 119 3.60 -5.14 7.41
C TYR A 119 3.64 -4.03 8.47
N LYS A 120 2.62 -3.93 9.33
CA LYS A 120 2.53 -2.92 10.41
C LYS A 120 3.71 -2.94 11.41
N ASP A 121 4.40 -4.07 11.55
CA ASP A 121 5.55 -4.20 12.46
C ASP A 121 6.88 -3.77 11.80
N LYS A 122 6.86 -3.44 10.50
CA LYS A 122 8.01 -2.96 9.72
C LYS A 122 7.83 -1.55 9.17
N PHE A 123 6.59 -1.17 8.86
CA PHE A 123 6.24 0.08 8.18
C PHE A 123 5.08 0.77 8.90
N HIS A 124 5.01 2.09 8.78
CA HIS A 124 3.90 2.93 9.24
C HIS A 124 2.69 2.77 8.31
N THR A 125 2.17 1.54 8.23
CA THR A 125 1.16 1.16 7.22
C THR A 125 -0.16 1.91 7.40
N GLU A 126 -0.54 2.27 8.62
CA GLU A 126 -1.77 3.05 8.88
C GLU A 126 -1.61 4.50 8.40
N GLU A 127 -0.46 5.13 8.68
CA GLU A 127 -0.09 6.45 8.20
C GLU A 127 -0.07 6.49 6.66
N LEU A 128 0.56 5.50 6.03
CA LEU A 128 0.62 5.38 4.58
C LEU A 128 -0.79 5.23 3.99
N MET A 129 -1.64 4.39 4.57
CA MET A 129 -3.02 4.23 4.09
C MET A 129 -3.86 5.51 4.26
N ARG A 130 -3.68 6.27 5.36
CA ARG A 130 -4.31 7.59 5.51
C ARG A 130 -3.85 8.53 4.39
N GLY A 131 -2.54 8.59 4.14
CA GLY A 131 -1.97 9.40 3.06
C GLY A 131 -2.48 8.99 1.66
N LEU A 132 -2.71 7.69 1.42
CA LEU A 132 -3.35 7.21 0.19
C LEU A 132 -4.77 7.75 0.03
N PHE A 133 -5.58 7.73 1.09
CA PHE A 133 -6.96 8.23 1.00
C PHE A 133 -7.00 9.75 0.80
N GLU A 134 -6.10 10.50 1.44
CA GLU A 134 -5.95 11.94 1.21
C GLU A 134 -5.49 12.21 -0.24
N LEU A 135 -4.51 11.46 -0.75
CA LEU A 135 -4.05 11.57 -2.13
C LEU A 135 -5.18 11.30 -3.14
N LYS A 136 -5.97 10.26 -2.89
CA LYS A 136 -7.13 9.92 -3.72
C LYS A 136 -8.17 11.03 -3.71
N GLU A 137 -8.49 11.59 -2.55
CA GLU A 137 -9.44 12.69 -2.42
C GLU A 137 -8.97 13.94 -3.20
N ARG A 138 -7.68 14.28 -3.11
CA ARG A 138 -7.09 15.39 -3.87
C ARG A 138 -7.15 15.16 -5.39
N PHE A 139 -6.88 13.93 -5.83
CA PHE A 139 -7.00 13.55 -7.24
C PHE A 139 -8.44 13.69 -7.74
N GLU A 140 -9.41 13.22 -6.97
CA GLU A 140 -10.84 13.33 -7.32
C GLU A 140 -11.34 14.78 -7.35
N LYS A 141 -10.71 15.68 -6.58
CA LYS A 141 -10.97 17.13 -6.61
C LYS A 141 -10.21 17.89 -7.72
N GLY A 142 -9.30 17.24 -8.44
CA GLY A 142 -8.47 17.88 -9.47
C GLY A 142 -7.40 18.83 -8.90
N GLU A 143 -6.96 18.60 -7.66
CA GLU A 143 -5.93 19.39 -6.99
C GLU A 143 -4.50 18.91 -7.31
N ILE A 144 -4.37 17.82 -8.06
CA ILE A 144 -3.13 17.19 -8.55
C ILE A 144 -3.34 16.58 -9.93
#